data_AF-A0A966CL87-F1
#
_entry.id   AF-A0A966CL87-F1
#
_cell.length_a   1.000
_cell.length_b   1.000
_cell.length_c   1.000
_cell.angle_alpha   90.00
_cell.angle_beta   90.00
_cell.angle_gamma   90.00
#
_symmetry.space_group_name_H-M   'P 1'
#
loop_
_entity.id
_entity.type
_entity.pdbx_description
1 polymer ?
#
loop_
_entity_poly.entity_id
_entity_poly.type
_entity_poly.pdbx_seq_one_letter_code
_entity_poly.pdbx_strand_id
1 'polypeptide(L)'
;IVEMQVRAIFEAAADCTLRKIVVHPEVMIPLTGTVKELEWIQPRLERIASAVMGEKKVKFAYKFGTMIEIPRACVTAAEVAKLAQFFSFGTNDLTQMTFGYSRDDAERNFLVTYVEQGILPKNPFQTLDREGVGMLMKWAVDEGRKTRPNLEVGICGEHGGDPDSIEWCHLIGNNYVSCSPFRVPIARLAAAHVALKYPVKKVVAKKVVAKKVVKAKAKPKAKPAKTVKLKSKKK
;
A
#
# COMPACT_ATOMS: atom_id res chain seq x y z
N ILE A 1 -9.21 -19.45 2.44
CA ILE A 1 -9.27 -18.66 1.18
C ILE A 1 -7.98 -17.88 0.95
N VAL A 2 -7.62 -16.91 1.81
CA VAL A 2 -6.42 -16.06 1.61
C VAL A 2 -5.13 -16.86 1.43
N GLU A 3 -4.89 -17.90 2.24
CA GLU A 3 -3.66 -18.71 2.12
C GLU A 3 -3.52 -19.37 0.74
N MET A 4 -4.62 -19.85 0.16
CA MET A 4 -4.64 -20.44 -1.18
C MET A 4 -4.32 -19.39 -2.25
N GLN A 5 -4.94 -18.20 -2.17
CA GLN A 5 -4.71 -17.12 -3.13
C GLN A 5 -3.27 -16.61 -3.08
N VAL A 6 -2.74 -16.41 -1.87
CA VAL A 6 -1.35 -15.99 -1.66
C VAL A 6 -0.37 -17.03 -2.21
N ARG A 7 -0.61 -18.32 -1.94
CA ARG A 7 0.21 -19.40 -2.47
C ARG A 7 0.21 -19.40 -4.00
N ALA A 8 -0.96 -19.27 -4.62
CA ALA A 8 -1.08 -19.21 -6.07
C ALA A 8 -0.31 -18.01 -6.68
N ILE A 9 -0.42 -16.82 -6.08
CA ILE A 9 0.33 -15.63 -6.52
C ILE A 9 1.85 -15.88 -6.47
N PHE A 10 2.34 -16.44 -5.36
CA PHE A 10 3.77 -16.65 -5.18
C PHE A 10 4.33 -17.83 -5.96
N GLU A 11 3.56 -18.90 -6.18
CA GLU A 11 3.96 -19.98 -7.08
C GLU A 11 4.07 -19.48 -8.52
N ALA A 12 3.10 -18.69 -8.99
CA ALA A 12 3.17 -18.05 -10.30
C ALA A 12 4.37 -17.10 -10.42
N ALA A 13 4.65 -16.29 -9.39
CA ALA A 13 5.81 -15.40 -9.36
C ALA A 13 7.13 -16.19 -9.37
N ALA A 14 7.19 -17.32 -8.65
CA ALA A 14 8.34 -18.22 -8.67
C ALA A 14 8.58 -18.82 -10.06
N ASP A 15 7.52 -19.29 -10.72
CA ASP A 15 7.61 -19.87 -12.07
C ASP A 15 7.97 -18.82 -13.14
N CYS A 16 7.49 -17.58 -12.99
CA CYS A 16 7.97 -16.45 -13.81
C CYS A 16 9.46 -16.18 -13.58
N THR A 17 9.92 -16.20 -12.33
CA THR A 17 11.33 -15.98 -11.97
C THR A 17 12.23 -17.06 -12.58
N LEU A 18 11.82 -18.33 -12.52
CA LEU A 18 12.53 -19.45 -13.17
C LEU A 18 12.62 -19.27 -14.69
N ARG A 19 11.58 -18.70 -15.30
CA ARG A 19 11.55 -18.33 -16.73
C ARG A 19 12.27 -17.01 -17.05
N LYS A 20 12.95 -16.40 -16.08
CA LYS A 20 13.66 -15.12 -16.21
C LYS A 20 12.75 -13.93 -16.57
N ILE A 21 11.47 -14.02 -16.22
CA ILE A 21 10.51 -12.91 -16.32
C ILE A 21 10.60 -12.11 -15.02
N VAL A 22 10.87 -10.82 -15.14
CA VAL A 22 10.92 -9.90 -13.99
C VAL A 22 9.49 -9.63 -13.51
N VAL A 23 9.22 -9.96 -12.25
CA VAL A 23 7.91 -9.77 -11.62
C VAL A 23 8.04 -9.02 -10.30
N HIS A 24 7.03 -8.21 -9.99
CA HIS A 24 6.93 -7.42 -8.77
C HIS A 24 5.54 -7.61 -8.14
N PRO A 25 5.26 -8.79 -7.54
CA PRO A 25 3.96 -9.04 -6.94
C PRO A 25 3.68 -8.09 -5.77
N GLU A 26 2.49 -7.50 -5.78
CA GLU A 26 1.96 -6.68 -4.70
C GLU A 26 0.65 -7.33 -4.21
N VAL A 27 0.60 -7.70 -2.94
CA VAL A 27 -0.58 -8.33 -2.35
C VAL A 27 -1.29 -7.33 -1.45
N MET A 28 -2.54 -7.05 -1.79
CA MET A 28 -3.36 -6.04 -1.14
C MET A 28 -4.51 -6.69 -0.36
N ILE A 29 -4.67 -6.30 0.90
CA ILE A 29 -5.79 -6.74 1.75
C ILE A 29 -6.95 -5.74 1.63
N PRO A 30 -8.15 -6.19 1.21
CA PRO A 30 -9.32 -5.33 1.09
C PRO A 30 -9.99 -5.08 2.46
N LEU A 31 -10.90 -4.10 2.49
CA LEU A 31 -11.83 -3.73 3.57
C LEU A 31 -11.17 -3.63 4.95
N THR A 32 -9.90 -3.25 4.99
CA THR A 32 -9.18 -3.07 6.25
C THR A 32 -9.80 -1.88 6.97
N GLY A 33 -10.21 -2.08 8.22
CA GLY A 33 -10.72 -1.04 9.13
C GLY A 33 -9.83 -0.83 10.36
N THR A 34 -8.96 -1.79 10.70
CA THR A 34 -8.03 -1.69 11.83
C THR A 34 -6.69 -2.36 11.53
N VAL A 35 -5.59 -1.83 12.09
CA VAL A 35 -4.24 -2.41 11.92
C VAL A 35 -4.17 -3.87 12.41
N LYS A 36 -5.00 -4.25 13.39
CA LYS A 36 -5.05 -5.63 13.92
C LYS A 36 -5.44 -6.68 12.86
N GLU A 37 -6.24 -6.28 11.86
CA GLU A 37 -6.58 -7.18 10.74
C GLU A 37 -5.33 -7.46 9.89
N LEU A 38 -4.49 -6.44 9.69
CA LEU A 38 -3.21 -6.57 8.97
C LEU A 38 -2.18 -7.37 9.80
N GLU A 39 -2.08 -7.11 11.11
CA GLU A 39 -1.22 -7.86 12.04
C GLU A 39 -1.56 -9.36 12.02
N TRP A 40 -2.84 -9.68 11.89
CA TRP A 40 -3.30 -11.06 11.83
C TRP A 40 -2.93 -11.72 10.50
N ILE A 41 -3.09 -11.02 9.36
CA ILE A 41 -2.93 -11.66 8.04
C ILE A 41 -1.48 -11.66 7.51
N GLN A 42 -0.69 -10.62 7.77
CA GLN A 42 0.66 -10.48 7.21
C GLN A 42 1.58 -11.66 7.55
N PRO A 43 1.64 -12.17 8.80
CA PRO A 43 2.55 -13.29 9.13
C PRO A 43 2.21 -14.58 8.37
N ARG A 44 0.93 -14.80 8.04
CA ARG A 44 0.52 -15.96 7.23
C ARG A 44 1.05 -15.84 5.81
N LEU A 45 0.93 -14.65 5.22
CA LEU A 45 1.43 -14.36 3.88
C LEU A 45 2.95 -14.51 3.81
N GLU A 46 3.69 -13.96 4.78
CA GLU A 46 5.16 -14.06 4.82
C GLU A 46 5.65 -15.51 4.96
N ARG A 47 4.94 -16.32 5.75
CA ARG A 47 5.22 -17.75 5.88
C ARG A 47 5.06 -18.48 4.54
N ILE A 48 3.99 -18.20 3.81
CA ILE A 48 3.73 -18.81 2.50
C ILE A 48 4.75 -18.34 1.47
N ALA A 49 5.08 -17.04 1.43
CA ALA A 49 6.12 -16.51 0.56
C ALA A 49 7.45 -17.23 0.78
N SER A 50 7.84 -17.38 2.05
CA SER A 50 9.08 -18.06 2.45
C SER A 50 9.08 -19.54 2.06
N ALA A 51 7.96 -20.24 2.28
CA ALA A 51 7.80 -21.64 1.90
C ALA A 51 7.94 -21.83 0.39
N VAL A 52 7.19 -21.07 -0.41
CA VAL A 52 7.22 -21.17 -1.88
C VAL A 52 8.60 -20.84 -2.44
N MET A 53 9.24 -19.78 -1.97
CA MET A 53 10.61 -19.43 -2.37
C MET A 53 11.62 -20.53 -2.02
N GLY A 54 11.46 -21.16 -0.86
CA GLY A 54 12.30 -22.30 -0.43
C GLY A 54 12.09 -23.55 -1.28
N GLU A 55 10.83 -23.95 -1.49
CA GLU A 55 10.43 -25.10 -2.30
C GLU A 55 10.91 -24.98 -3.75
N LYS A 56 10.72 -23.80 -4.36
CA LYS A 56 11.10 -23.51 -5.75
C LYS A 56 12.55 -23.07 -5.91
N LYS A 57 13.28 -22.87 -4.81
CA LYS A 57 14.69 -22.42 -4.77
C LYS A 57 14.92 -21.12 -5.55
N VAL A 58 13.99 -20.16 -5.45
CA VAL A 58 14.09 -18.83 -6.07
C VAL A 58 13.91 -17.74 -5.04
N LYS A 59 14.28 -16.51 -5.41
CA LYS A 59 14.01 -15.30 -4.62
C LYS A 59 13.45 -14.23 -5.53
N PHE A 60 12.41 -13.55 -5.05
CA PHE A 60 11.85 -12.36 -5.68
C PHE A 60 11.35 -11.40 -4.59
N ALA A 61 11.26 -10.11 -4.91
CA ALA A 61 10.70 -9.13 -4.00
C ALA A 61 9.18 -9.09 -4.15
N TYR A 62 8.47 -8.79 -3.07
CA TYR A 62 7.03 -8.52 -3.07
C TYR A 62 6.71 -7.38 -2.11
N LYS A 63 5.53 -6.79 -2.25
CA LYS A 63 4.99 -5.84 -1.27
C LYS A 63 3.70 -6.36 -0.65
N PHE A 64 3.51 -6.04 0.62
CA PHE A 64 2.27 -6.19 1.36
C PHE A 64 1.64 -4.82 1.55
N GLY A 65 0.38 -4.66 1.16
CA GLY A 65 -0.35 -3.40 1.29
C GLY A 65 -1.81 -3.63 1.59
N THR A 66 -2.58 -2.55 1.56
CA THR A 66 -4.00 -2.58 1.91
C THR A 66 -4.80 -1.60 1.06
N MET A 67 -6.06 -1.94 0.85
CA MET A 67 -7.02 -1.00 0.29
C MET A 67 -7.49 -0.06 1.41
N ILE A 68 -7.47 1.24 1.14
CA ILE A 68 -8.02 2.27 2.01
C ILE A 68 -9.41 2.64 1.48
N GLU A 69 -10.42 1.95 2.01
CA GLU A 69 -11.80 2.05 1.54
C GLU A 69 -12.83 2.11 2.69
N ILE A 70 -12.35 2.03 3.93
CA ILE A 70 -13.14 2.22 5.14
C ILE A 70 -12.74 3.56 5.76
N PRO A 71 -13.69 4.46 6.12
CA PRO A 71 -13.36 5.75 6.73
C PRO A 71 -12.49 5.62 7.99
N ARG A 72 -12.71 4.55 8.79
CA ARG A 72 -11.87 4.24 9.96
C ARG A 72 -10.39 4.04 9.59
N ALA A 73 -10.10 3.35 8.49
CA ALA A 73 -8.72 3.13 8.04
C ALA A 73 -8.06 4.43 7.57
N CYS A 74 -8.83 5.37 7.03
CA CYS A 74 -8.33 6.70 6.69
C CYS A 74 -7.90 7.43 7.97
N VAL A 75 -8.77 7.51 8.98
CA VAL A 75 -8.47 8.27 10.21
C VAL A 75 -7.35 7.64 11.05
N THR A 76 -7.19 6.31 11.01
CA THR A 76 -6.09 5.60 11.68
C THR A 76 -4.93 5.24 10.75
N ALA A 77 -4.77 5.92 9.61
CA ALA A 77 -3.80 5.57 8.57
C ALA A 77 -2.35 5.48 9.07
N ALA A 78 -1.97 6.30 10.08
CA ALA A 78 -0.65 6.24 10.70
C ALA A 78 -0.34 4.86 11.31
N GLU A 79 -1.33 4.17 11.88
CA GLU A 79 -1.17 2.82 12.42
C GLU A 79 -1.07 1.78 11.31
N VAL A 80 -1.98 1.89 10.33
CA VAL A 80 -2.05 1.00 9.17
C VAL A 80 -0.73 1.01 8.38
N ALA A 81 -0.13 2.19 8.19
CA ALA A 81 1.14 2.37 7.48
C ALA A 81 2.37 1.76 8.16
N LYS A 82 2.28 1.36 9.45
CA LYS A 82 3.35 0.61 10.13
C LYS A 82 3.61 -0.71 9.41
N LEU A 83 2.54 -1.38 8.95
CA LEU A 83 2.62 -2.67 8.26
C LEU A 83 2.49 -2.54 6.75
N ALA A 84 1.55 -1.74 6.27
CA ALA A 84 1.31 -1.62 4.83
C ALA A 84 2.43 -0.84 4.15
N GLN A 85 2.99 -1.41 3.09
CA GLN A 85 4.05 -0.81 2.27
C GLN A 85 3.48 0.08 1.16
N PHE A 86 2.20 -0.10 0.82
CA PHE A 86 1.45 0.75 -0.07
C PHE A 86 -0.02 0.82 0.35
N PHE A 87 -0.68 1.92 -0.03
CA PHE A 87 -2.13 2.10 0.03
C PHE A 87 -2.70 2.17 -1.38
N SER A 88 -3.88 1.60 -1.59
CA SER A 88 -4.72 1.90 -2.76
C SER A 88 -6.08 2.36 -2.28
N PHE A 89 -6.53 3.55 -2.66
CA PHE A 89 -7.86 4.00 -2.31
C PHE A 89 -8.92 3.26 -3.14
N GLY A 90 -9.77 2.50 -2.46
CA GLY A 90 -11.00 1.93 -3.01
C GLY A 90 -12.10 2.98 -2.89
N THR A 91 -12.08 3.97 -3.78
CA THR A 91 -12.93 5.16 -3.62
C THR A 91 -14.41 4.90 -3.86
N ASN A 92 -14.78 3.81 -4.52
CA ASN A 92 -16.18 3.41 -4.62
C ASN A 92 -16.75 3.13 -3.24
N ASP A 93 -16.16 2.16 -2.52
CA ASP A 93 -16.58 1.81 -1.16
C ASP A 93 -16.34 2.94 -0.16
N LEU A 94 -15.23 3.68 -0.29
CA LEU A 94 -15.01 4.84 0.57
C LEU A 94 -16.10 5.89 0.40
N THR A 95 -16.57 6.13 -0.83
CA THR A 95 -17.68 7.05 -1.11
C THR A 95 -18.98 6.52 -0.51
N GLN A 96 -19.27 5.22 -0.69
CA GLN A 96 -20.47 4.60 -0.09
C GLN A 96 -20.51 4.83 1.42
N MET A 97 -19.39 4.54 2.10
CA MET A 97 -19.30 4.63 3.56
C MET A 97 -19.24 6.08 4.07
N THR A 98 -18.73 7.02 3.26
CA THR A 98 -18.65 8.44 3.65
C THR A 98 -19.99 9.15 3.49
N PHE A 99 -20.70 8.91 2.38
CA PHE A 99 -22.02 9.49 2.15
C PHE A 99 -23.15 8.72 2.82
N GLY A 100 -22.92 7.45 3.19
CA GLY A 100 -23.98 6.54 3.59
C GLY A 100 -24.85 6.10 2.41
N TYR A 101 -24.29 6.07 1.20
CA TYR A 101 -25.00 5.73 -0.03
C TYR A 101 -24.66 4.31 -0.46
N SER A 102 -25.66 3.42 -0.46
CA SER A 102 -25.59 2.20 -1.27
C SER A 102 -25.58 2.62 -2.73
N ARG A 103 -24.51 2.33 -3.46
CA ARG A 103 -24.34 2.81 -4.85
C ARG A 103 -25.48 2.34 -5.75
N ASP A 104 -25.80 1.06 -5.69
CA ASP A 104 -26.83 0.44 -6.53
C ASP A 104 -28.21 1.06 -6.28
N ASP A 105 -28.53 1.36 -5.02
CA ASP A 105 -29.81 1.98 -4.67
C ASP A 105 -29.82 3.49 -4.96
N ALA A 106 -28.71 4.17 -4.70
CA ALA A 106 -28.60 5.62 -4.89
C ALA A 106 -28.65 6.00 -6.38
N GLU A 107 -27.92 5.29 -7.24
CA GLU A 107 -27.88 5.53 -8.68
C GLU A 107 -29.26 5.30 -9.34
N ARG A 108 -30.05 4.34 -8.83
CA ARG A 108 -31.37 4.02 -9.38
C ARG A 108 -32.48 4.93 -8.90
N ASN A 109 -32.39 5.45 -7.68
CA ASN A 109 -33.55 6.05 -7.02
C ASN A 109 -33.48 7.58 -6.91
N PHE A 110 -32.35 8.16 -6.49
CA PHE A 110 -32.34 9.58 -6.09
C PHE A 110 -31.15 10.40 -6.58
N LEU A 111 -30.02 9.80 -7.00
CA LEU A 111 -28.83 10.57 -7.37
C LEU A 111 -29.06 11.48 -8.58
N VAL A 112 -29.83 11.03 -9.58
CA VAL A 112 -30.18 11.85 -10.75
C VAL A 112 -30.94 13.10 -10.29
N THR A 113 -31.98 12.91 -9.49
CA THR A 113 -32.77 14.01 -8.91
C THR A 113 -31.93 14.97 -8.08
N TYR A 114 -31.00 14.46 -7.27
CA TYR A 114 -30.11 15.29 -6.46
C TYR A 114 -29.19 16.17 -7.31
N VAL A 115 -28.70 15.65 -8.44
CA VAL A 115 -27.89 16.42 -9.38
C VAL A 115 -28.74 17.44 -10.13
N GLU A 116 -29.92 17.06 -10.61
CA GLU A 116 -30.85 17.97 -11.31
C GLU A 116 -31.34 19.12 -10.43
N GLN A 117 -31.53 18.87 -9.14
CA GLN A 117 -31.93 19.88 -8.15
C GLN A 117 -30.76 20.68 -7.57
N GLY A 118 -29.52 20.36 -7.96
CA GLY A 118 -28.32 21.03 -7.47
C GLY A 118 -27.99 20.75 -6.00
N ILE A 119 -28.58 19.72 -5.40
CA ILE A 119 -28.22 19.23 -4.06
C ILE A 119 -26.80 18.67 -4.07
N LEU A 120 -26.46 17.94 -5.15
CA LEU A 120 -25.11 17.51 -5.45
C LEU A 120 -24.65 18.13 -6.77
N PRO A 121 -23.41 18.62 -6.88
CA PRO A 121 -22.93 19.19 -8.13
C PRO A 121 -22.73 18.13 -9.21
N LYS A 122 -22.37 16.90 -8.82
CA LYS A 122 -22.10 15.75 -9.69
C LYS A 122 -22.45 14.46 -8.94
N ASN A 123 -22.59 13.36 -9.68
CA ASN A 123 -22.66 12.03 -9.08
C ASN A 123 -21.32 11.68 -8.40
N PRO A 124 -21.29 11.47 -7.07
CA PRO A 124 -20.06 11.25 -6.31
C PRO A 124 -19.38 9.90 -6.61
N PHE A 125 -20.06 8.98 -7.31
CA PHE A 125 -19.47 7.71 -7.79
C PHE A 125 -18.81 7.81 -9.17
N GLN A 126 -18.97 8.96 -9.86
CA GLN A 126 -18.36 9.23 -11.17
C GLN A 126 -17.20 10.22 -11.04
N THR A 127 -17.41 11.29 -10.27
CA THR A 127 -16.39 12.29 -9.96
C THR A 127 -16.23 12.36 -8.44
N LEU A 128 -14.98 12.25 -7.99
CA LEU A 128 -14.62 12.24 -6.58
C LEU A 128 -15.13 13.49 -5.87
N ASP A 129 -15.89 13.30 -4.80
CA ASP A 129 -16.19 14.34 -3.83
C ASP A 129 -14.90 14.79 -3.13
N ARG A 130 -14.44 16.00 -3.44
CA ARG A 130 -13.19 16.54 -2.88
C ARG A 130 -13.33 16.98 -1.42
N GLU A 131 -14.53 17.39 -1.00
CA GLU A 131 -14.76 18.05 0.29
C GLU A 131 -14.99 17.05 1.44
N GLY A 132 -15.58 15.89 1.15
CA GLY A 132 -15.72 14.78 2.09
C GLY A 132 -14.70 13.66 1.83
N VAL A 133 -14.94 12.85 0.80
CA VAL A 133 -14.12 11.66 0.49
C VAL A 133 -12.66 12.05 0.22
N GLY A 134 -12.45 13.11 -0.55
CA GLY A 134 -11.13 13.64 -0.87
C GLY A 134 -10.35 14.11 0.35
N MET A 135 -11.01 14.60 1.38
CA MET A 135 -10.38 15.00 2.65
C MET A 135 -9.97 13.79 3.50
N LEU A 136 -10.77 12.72 3.51
CA LEU A 136 -10.36 11.44 4.11
C LEU A 136 -9.13 10.87 3.40
N MET A 137 -9.10 10.92 2.06
CA MET A 137 -7.93 10.51 1.29
C MET A 137 -6.70 11.34 1.65
N LYS A 138 -6.83 12.68 1.66
CA LYS A 138 -5.72 13.58 2.00
C LYS A 138 -5.16 13.27 3.39
N TRP A 139 -6.04 13.12 4.38
CA TRP A 139 -5.65 12.79 5.75
C TRP A 139 -4.88 11.46 5.79
N ALA A 140 -5.38 10.43 5.12
CA ALA A 140 -4.74 9.12 5.09
C ALA A 140 -3.36 9.15 4.42
N VAL A 141 -3.18 9.94 3.36
CA VAL A 141 -1.87 10.16 2.72
C VAL A 141 -0.90 10.83 3.69
N ASP A 142 -1.32 11.93 4.31
CA ASP A 142 -0.47 12.70 5.22
C ASP A 142 -0.06 11.87 6.45
N GLU A 143 -1.02 11.26 7.14
CA GLU A 143 -0.76 10.43 8.32
C GLU A 143 0.02 9.16 7.98
N GLY A 144 -0.32 8.50 6.87
CA GLY A 144 0.40 7.32 6.40
C GLY A 144 1.88 7.64 6.12
N ARG A 145 2.15 8.80 5.48
CA ARG A 145 3.52 9.23 5.18
C ARG A 145 4.29 9.77 6.36
N LYS A 146 3.62 10.29 7.41
CA LYS A 146 4.28 10.58 8.70
C LYS A 146 4.89 9.32 9.31
N THR A 147 4.18 8.18 9.24
CA THR A 147 4.70 6.89 9.71
C THR A 147 5.70 6.26 8.73
N ARG A 148 5.39 6.30 7.43
CA ARG A 148 6.20 5.69 6.37
C ARG A 148 6.46 6.72 5.26
N PRO A 149 7.56 7.48 5.30
CA PRO A 149 7.82 8.58 4.35
C PRO A 149 7.81 8.19 2.87
N ASN A 150 8.19 6.95 2.56
CA ASN A 150 8.19 6.40 1.20
C ASN A 150 6.96 5.54 0.91
N LEU A 151 5.85 5.74 1.64
CA LEU A 151 4.59 5.03 1.40
C LEU A 151 4.08 5.36 0.00
N GLU A 152 3.96 4.31 -0.81
CA GLU A 152 3.35 4.40 -2.12
C GLU A 152 1.83 4.44 -1.96
N VAL A 153 1.17 5.39 -2.62
CA VAL A 153 -0.26 5.57 -2.53
C VAL A 153 -0.85 5.69 -3.92
N GLY A 154 -1.86 4.88 -4.22
CA GLY A 154 -2.63 4.99 -5.45
C GLY A 154 -4.12 5.08 -5.19
N ILE A 155 -4.87 5.11 -6.29
CA ILE A 155 -6.33 5.02 -6.33
C ILE A 155 -6.71 4.00 -7.40
N CYS A 156 -7.75 3.22 -7.13
CA CYS A 156 -8.34 2.31 -8.11
C CYS A 156 -9.84 2.56 -8.25
N GLY A 157 -10.40 2.15 -9.39
CA GLY A 157 -11.83 2.25 -9.69
C GLY A 157 -12.16 3.37 -10.66
N GLU A 158 -13.43 3.79 -10.67
CA GLU A 158 -13.96 4.71 -11.68
C GLU A 158 -13.31 6.09 -11.63
N HIS A 159 -13.08 6.60 -10.42
CA HIS A 159 -12.40 7.88 -10.20
C HIS A 159 -10.97 7.91 -10.75
N GLY A 160 -10.31 6.75 -10.87
CA GLY A 160 -8.96 6.66 -11.43
C GLY A 160 -8.86 7.03 -12.92
N GLY A 161 -10.00 7.13 -13.61
CA GLY A 161 -10.07 7.54 -15.02
C GLY A 161 -10.80 8.86 -15.24
N ASP A 162 -11.19 9.57 -14.18
CA ASP A 162 -11.93 10.84 -14.24
C ASP A 162 -10.96 12.02 -14.10
N PRO A 163 -10.87 12.95 -15.08
CA PRO A 163 -9.88 14.03 -15.06
C PRO A 163 -9.90 14.89 -13.79
N ASP A 164 -11.08 15.22 -13.26
CA ASP A 164 -11.22 16.03 -12.05
C ASP A 164 -10.73 15.25 -10.82
N SER A 165 -11.04 13.97 -10.73
CA SER A 165 -10.56 13.09 -9.66
C SER A 165 -9.05 12.89 -9.72
N ILE A 166 -8.47 12.77 -10.92
CA ILE A 166 -7.03 12.65 -11.14
C ILE A 166 -6.30 13.93 -10.71
N GLU A 167 -6.86 15.11 -11.00
CA GLU A 167 -6.33 16.38 -10.52
C GLU A 167 -6.23 16.39 -8.99
N TRP A 168 -7.29 15.96 -8.28
CA TRP A 168 -7.25 15.86 -6.83
C TRP A 168 -6.20 14.88 -6.32
N CYS A 169 -6.12 13.69 -6.93
CA CYS A 169 -5.12 12.68 -6.58
C CYS A 169 -3.69 13.23 -6.70
N HIS A 170 -3.41 14.02 -7.74
CA HIS A 170 -2.11 14.69 -7.89
C HIS A 170 -1.87 15.73 -6.79
N LEU A 171 -2.87 16.55 -6.47
CA LEU A 171 -2.76 17.62 -5.46
C LEU A 171 -2.49 17.07 -4.05
N ILE A 172 -3.10 15.93 -3.69
CA ILE A 172 -2.85 15.25 -2.42
C ILE A 172 -1.61 14.35 -2.46
N GLY A 173 -0.95 14.25 -3.62
CA GLY A 173 0.33 13.58 -3.79
C GLY A 173 0.25 12.07 -3.96
N ASN A 174 -0.82 11.51 -4.54
CA ASN A 174 -0.83 10.11 -4.96
C ASN A 174 0.30 9.84 -5.97
N ASN A 175 0.83 8.61 -5.93
CA ASN A 175 1.89 8.14 -6.83
C ASN A 175 1.34 7.69 -8.18
N TYR A 176 0.14 7.11 -8.22
CA TYR A 176 -0.49 6.61 -9.43
C TYR A 176 -2.02 6.65 -9.37
N VAL A 177 -2.62 6.50 -10.54
CA VAL A 177 -4.05 6.20 -10.71
C VAL A 177 -4.20 4.92 -11.51
N SER A 178 -5.19 4.09 -11.16
CA SER A 178 -5.49 2.83 -11.84
C SER A 178 -6.95 2.83 -12.31
N CYS A 179 -7.15 2.56 -13.60
CA CYS A 179 -8.45 2.63 -14.26
C CYS A 179 -8.61 1.50 -15.29
N SER A 180 -9.82 1.34 -15.82
CA SER A 180 -10.10 0.36 -16.88
C SER A 180 -9.23 0.61 -18.11
N PRO A 181 -8.88 -0.45 -18.89
CA PRO A 181 -7.92 -0.33 -20.00
C PRO A 181 -8.24 0.79 -21.00
N PHE A 182 -9.51 0.98 -21.33
CA PHE A 182 -9.96 2.01 -22.27
C PHE A 182 -9.84 3.45 -21.72
N ARG A 183 -9.81 3.63 -20.40
CA ARG A 183 -9.62 4.94 -19.76
C ARG A 183 -8.15 5.30 -19.55
N VAL A 184 -7.20 4.38 -19.77
CA VAL A 184 -5.76 4.64 -19.62
C VAL A 184 -5.29 5.84 -20.46
N PRO A 185 -5.65 6.00 -21.75
CA PRO A 185 -5.24 7.18 -22.52
C PRO A 185 -5.75 8.49 -21.93
N ILE A 186 -7.00 8.50 -21.47
CA ILE A 186 -7.63 9.67 -20.81
C ILE A 186 -6.89 10.00 -19.52
N ALA A 187 -6.63 8.99 -18.69
CA ALA A 187 -5.94 9.18 -17.43
C ALA A 187 -4.52 9.73 -17.61
N ARG A 188 -3.80 9.25 -18.63
CA ARG A 188 -2.47 9.77 -19.00
C ARG A 188 -2.51 11.23 -19.45
N LEU A 189 -3.48 11.58 -20.30
CA LEU A 189 -3.65 12.96 -20.77
C LEU A 189 -4.02 13.90 -19.61
N ALA A 190 -4.97 13.50 -18.78
CA ALA A 190 -5.36 14.27 -17.59
C ALA A 190 -4.18 14.47 -16.64
N ALA A 191 -3.44 13.40 -16.30
CA ALA A 191 -2.26 13.49 -15.44
C ALA A 191 -1.18 14.43 -16.03
N ALA A 192 -0.98 14.42 -17.36
CA ALA A 192 -0.05 15.32 -18.02
C ALA A 192 -0.51 16.80 -17.91
N HIS A 193 -1.78 17.09 -18.18
CA HIS A 193 -2.34 18.43 -18.02
C HIS A 193 -2.21 18.95 -16.58
N VAL A 194 -2.53 18.09 -15.61
CA VAL A 194 -2.43 18.41 -14.19
C VAL A 194 -0.99 18.68 -13.78
N ALA A 195 -0.02 17.89 -14.26
CA ALA A 195 1.40 18.10 -13.99
C ALA A 195 1.93 19.42 -14.59
N LEU A 196 1.39 19.87 -15.72
CA LEU A 196 1.69 21.18 -16.31
C LEU A 196 1.08 22.33 -15.48
N LYS A 197 -0.17 22.16 -15.03
CA LYS A 197 -0.91 23.16 -14.23
C LYS A 197 -0.36 23.29 -12.81
N TYR A 198 0.04 22.18 -12.19
CA TYR A 198 0.62 22.13 -10.84
C TYR A 198 1.95 21.36 -10.86
N PRO A 199 3.05 22.02 -11.27
CA PRO A 199 4.35 21.40 -11.31
C PRO A 199 4.78 20.94 -9.91
N VAL A 200 4.99 19.63 -9.75
CA VAL A 200 5.54 19.09 -8.51
C VAL A 200 7.00 19.52 -8.42
N LYS A 201 7.37 20.30 -7.40
CA LYS A 201 8.79 20.58 -7.12
C LYS A 201 9.46 19.23 -6.84
N LYS A 202 10.33 18.78 -7.74
CA LYS A 202 11.11 17.56 -7.54
C LYS A 202 11.86 17.68 -6.21
N VAL A 203 11.45 16.90 -5.22
CA VAL A 203 12.32 16.60 -4.08
C VAL A 203 13.44 15.75 -4.67
N VAL A 204 14.62 16.33 -4.82
CA VAL A 204 15.82 15.60 -5.22
C VAL A 204 16.03 14.51 -4.17
N ALA A 205 15.72 13.26 -4.52
CA ALA A 205 15.97 12.12 -3.65
C ALA A 205 17.46 12.11 -3.30
N LYS A 206 17.80 12.46 -2.04
CA LYS A 206 19.15 12.25 -1.53
C LYS A 206 19.43 10.76 -1.68
N LYS A 207 20.40 10.40 -2.53
CA LYS A 207 20.92 9.04 -2.62
C LYS A 207 21.22 8.56 -1.20
N VAL A 208 20.44 7.60 -0.70
CA VAL A 208 20.80 6.87 0.51
C VAL A 208 22.03 6.06 0.12
N VAL A 209 23.21 6.58 0.47
CA VAL A 209 24.46 5.83 0.35
C VAL A 209 24.31 4.65 1.29
N ALA A 210 24.20 3.45 0.72
CA ALA A 210 24.21 2.20 1.49
C ALA A 210 25.45 2.21 2.38
N LYS A 211 25.27 2.33 3.71
CA LYS A 211 26.34 2.12 4.66
C LYS A 211 26.83 0.68 4.47
N LYS A 212 28.05 0.52 3.97
CA LYS A 212 28.77 -0.77 3.98
C LYS A 212 28.70 -1.32 5.41
N VAL A 213 28.04 -2.46 5.57
CA VAL A 213 28.13 -3.26 6.79
C VAL A 213 29.58 -3.69 6.92
N VAL A 214 30.33 -3.02 7.79
CA VAL A 214 31.68 -3.44 8.16
C VAL A 214 31.51 -4.75 8.94
N LYS A 215 31.95 -5.87 8.34
CA LYS A 215 32.05 -7.15 9.04
C LYS A 215 32.89 -6.94 10.30
N ALA A 216 32.29 -7.12 11.48
CA ALA A 216 33.02 -7.19 12.73
C ALA A 216 34.01 -8.36 12.65
N LYS A 217 35.31 -8.06 12.78
CA LYS A 217 36.35 -9.08 12.94
C LYS A 217 36.07 -9.83 14.25
N ALA A 218 36.01 -11.16 14.16
CA ALA A 218 35.88 -12.03 15.34
C ALA A 218 37.04 -11.77 16.31
N LYS A 219 36.73 -11.53 17.59
CA LYS A 219 37.73 -11.50 18.67
C LYS A 219 38.35 -12.89 18.83
N PRO A 220 39.68 -13.00 19.07
CA PRO A 220 40.30 -14.29 19.32
C PRO A 220 39.81 -14.89 20.64
N LYS A 221 39.51 -16.19 20.63
CA LYS A 221 39.13 -16.98 21.82
C LYS A 221 40.26 -16.94 22.85
N ALA A 222 39.92 -16.60 24.09
CA ALA A 222 40.84 -16.69 25.23
C ALA A 222 41.26 -18.15 25.47
N LYS A 223 42.55 -18.36 25.76
CA LYS A 223 43.13 -19.67 26.11
C LYS A 223 42.54 -20.17 27.44
N PRO A 224 42.36 -21.49 27.61
CA PRO A 224 41.85 -22.04 28.86
C PRO A 224 42.86 -21.87 30.00
N ALA A 225 42.36 -21.48 31.18
CA ALA A 225 43.14 -21.32 32.39
C ALA A 225 43.65 -22.68 32.89
N LYS A 226 44.93 -22.74 33.31
CA LYS A 226 45.53 -23.92 33.95
C LYS A 226 44.95 -24.09 35.35
N THR A 227 44.34 -25.23 35.62
CA THR A 227 43.90 -25.64 36.96
C THR A 227 45.10 -25.87 37.87
N VAL A 228 45.24 -25.06 38.92
CA VAL A 228 46.24 -25.26 39.98
C VAL A 228 45.72 -26.33 40.94
N LYS A 229 46.44 -27.46 41.06
CA LYS A 229 46.22 -28.47 42.10
C LYS A 229 46.59 -27.89 43.47
N LEU A 230 45.61 -27.69 44.35
CA LEU A 230 45.87 -27.48 45.77
C LEU A 230 46.29 -28.81 46.42
N LYS A 231 47.53 -28.86 46.91
CA LYS A 231 48.02 -29.92 47.79
C LYS A 231 47.34 -29.80 49.16
N SER A 232 46.72 -30.87 49.62
CA SER A 232 46.26 -31.03 51.00
C SER A 232 47.46 -31.03 51.95
N LYS A 233 47.41 -30.20 53.00
CA LYS A 233 48.29 -30.31 54.15
C LYS A 233 47.50 -30.94 55.29
N LYS A 234 48.00 -32.08 55.77
CA LYS A 234 47.66 -32.74 57.02
C LYS A 234 47.85 -31.78 58.21
N LYS A 235 46.87 -31.74 59.12
CA LYS A 235 47.03 -32.02 60.55
C LYS A 235 45.66 -32.31 61.14
#